data_AF-Q5DHL9-F1
#
_entry.id   AF-Q5DHL9-F1
#
_cell.length_a   1.000
_cell.length_b   1.000
_cell.length_c   1.000
_cell.angle_alpha   90.00
_cell.angle_beta   90.00
_cell.angle_gamma   90.00
#
_symmetry.space_group_name_H-M   'P 1'
#
loop_
_entity.id
_entity.type
_entity.pdbx_description
1 polymer ?
#
loop_
_entity_poly.entity_id
_entity_poly.type
_entity_poly.pdbx_seq_one_letter_code
_entity_poly.pdbx_strand_id
1 'polypeptide(L)'
;MSFQPPIYYPTDLSDLHQSTTTTSVEEDHVDKEYFQQKVYYYLNELRCFVHQAPFDIQTGISEDMIAQLAHILAEGKIFLTVSELVNSQRIEEQILHKQLIDLRSEQSACRSTLRRKHREEISMNSSRPHHLPVLHKEHEQEMQVS
;
A
#
# COMPACT_ATOMS: atom_id res chain seq x y z
N MET A 1 14.05 30.41 -2.77
CA MET A 1 13.81 31.66 -2.02
C MET A 1 12.96 31.30 -0.83
N SER A 2 13.46 31.48 0.38
CA SER A 2 12.77 31.16 1.64
C SER A 2 11.75 32.27 1.93
N PHE A 3 10.47 31.90 2.00
CA PHE A 3 9.39 32.81 2.39
C PHE A 3 9.34 32.92 3.92
N GLN A 4 9.42 34.13 4.45
CA GLN A 4 9.25 34.42 5.88
C GLN A 4 8.02 35.32 6.02
N PRO A 5 7.01 34.94 6.83
CA PRO A 5 5.78 35.72 6.94
C PRO A 5 6.03 37.05 7.67
N PRO A 6 5.17 38.07 7.44
CA PRO A 6 5.34 39.38 8.05
C PRO A 6 5.13 39.29 9.57
N ILE A 7 6.10 39.79 10.35
CA ILE A 7 5.94 39.99 11.79
C ILE A 7 5.08 41.24 11.99
N TYR A 8 3.84 41.05 12.44
CA TYR A 8 2.96 42.16 12.83
C TYR A 8 3.35 42.64 14.22
N TYR A 9 3.91 43.85 14.31
CA TYR A 9 4.08 44.54 15.60
C TYR A 9 2.85 45.42 15.85
N PRO A 10 2.07 45.18 16.92
CA PRO A 10 0.96 46.05 17.29
C PRO A 10 1.48 47.46 17.59
N THR A 11 0.96 48.46 16.88
CA THR A 11 1.42 49.85 16.98
C THR A 11 0.60 50.71 17.94
N ASP A 12 -0.28 50.13 18.77
CA ASP A 12 -1.04 50.89 19.76
C ASP A 12 -0.93 50.27 21.16
N LEU A 13 -0.34 51.06 22.07
CA LEU A 13 -0.14 50.76 23.49
C LEU A 13 -1.34 51.18 24.36
N SER A 14 -2.55 51.25 23.77
CA SER A 14 -3.71 51.87 24.43
C SER A 14 -4.71 50.90 25.07
N ASP A 15 -4.62 49.59 24.85
CA ASP A 15 -5.63 48.63 25.37
C ASP A 15 -5.13 47.76 26.54
N LEU A 16 -4.52 48.37 27.56
CA LEU A 16 -4.05 47.65 28.75
C LEU A 16 -5.11 47.48 29.88
N HIS A 17 -6.37 47.85 29.68
CA HIS A 17 -7.40 47.63 30.71
C HIS A 17 -8.74 47.14 30.15
N GLN A 18 -8.75 45.90 29.65
CA GLN A 18 -9.89 44.99 29.76
C GLN A 18 -9.44 43.54 29.56
N SER A 19 -9.03 42.90 30.64
CA SER A 19 -8.73 41.47 30.63
C SER A 19 -10.01 40.63 30.58
N THR A 20 -9.87 39.51 29.85
CA THR A 20 -10.58 38.23 29.96
C THR A 20 -11.99 38.14 29.36
N THR A 21 -12.10 38.10 28.03
CA THR A 21 -13.17 37.33 27.33
C THR A 21 -12.96 37.10 25.82
N THR A 22 -11.93 37.65 25.17
CA THR A 22 -11.87 37.72 23.69
C THR A 22 -11.11 36.58 22.98
N THR A 23 -10.32 35.77 23.69
CA THR A 23 -9.38 34.82 23.06
C THR A 23 -10.06 33.71 22.24
N SER A 24 -11.24 33.24 22.61
CA SER A 24 -11.93 32.14 21.92
C SER A 24 -12.72 32.54 20.67
N VAL A 25 -13.07 33.82 20.50
CA VAL A 25 -13.84 34.29 19.34
C VAL A 25 -12.93 34.64 18.16
N GLU A 26 -11.71 35.10 18.45
CA GLU A 26 -10.70 35.43 17.45
C GLU A 26 -10.15 34.16 16.77
N GLU A 27 -9.92 33.07 17.52
CA GLU A 27 -9.47 31.78 16.98
C GLU A 27 -10.48 31.17 15.99
N ASP A 28 -11.77 31.15 16.34
CA ASP A 28 -12.85 30.64 15.47
C ASP A 28 -13.01 31.48 14.18
N HIS A 29 -12.71 32.78 14.23
CA HIS A 29 -12.78 33.65 13.06
C HIS A 29 -11.58 33.43 12.13
N VAL A 30 -10.39 33.26 12.70
CA VAL A 30 -9.15 32.97 11.95
C VAL A 30 -9.24 31.62 11.24
N ASP A 31 -9.82 30.59 11.87
CA ASP A 31 -10.00 29.28 11.24
C ASP A 31 -10.99 29.31 10.07
N LYS A 32 -12.08 30.10 10.18
CA LYS A 32 -13.04 30.30 9.09
C LYS A 32 -12.45 31.09 7.94
N GLU A 33 -11.69 32.14 8.24
CA GLU A 33 -11.02 32.97 7.23
C GLU A 33 -9.94 32.17 6.49
N TYR A 34 -9.16 31.36 7.21
CA TYR A 34 -8.18 30.45 6.62
C TYR A 34 -8.85 29.39 5.73
N PHE A 35 -9.93 28.77 6.21
CA PHE A 35 -10.69 27.81 5.40
C PHE A 35 -11.23 28.45 4.12
N GLN A 36 -11.81 29.66 4.23
CA GLN A 36 -12.34 30.39 3.10
C GLN A 36 -11.23 30.74 2.09
N GLN A 37 -10.06 31.17 2.55
CA GLN A 37 -8.91 31.44 1.69
C GLN A 37 -8.48 30.18 0.93
N LYS A 38 -8.48 29.03 1.60
CA LYS A 38 -8.16 27.73 1.01
C LYS A 38 -9.19 27.28 -0.02
N VAL A 39 -10.48 27.51 0.23
CA VAL A 39 -11.55 27.27 -0.76
C VAL A 39 -11.34 28.14 -1.99
N TYR A 40 -11.09 29.45 -1.83
CA TYR A 40 -10.86 30.34 -2.96
C TYR A 40 -9.65 29.93 -3.80
N TYR A 41 -8.56 29.50 -3.14
CA TYR A 41 -7.39 28.96 -3.82
C TYR A 41 -7.77 27.77 -4.71
N TYR A 42 -8.43 26.74 -4.15
CA TYR A 42 -8.82 25.58 -4.94
C TYR A 42 -9.83 25.90 -6.03
N LEU A 43 -10.75 26.82 -5.78
CA LEU A 43 -11.75 27.22 -6.75
C LEU A 43 -11.10 27.86 -7.97
N ASN A 44 -10.11 28.74 -7.75
CA ASN A 44 -9.34 29.34 -8.84
C ASN A 44 -8.54 28.28 -9.63
N GLU A 45 -7.83 27.39 -8.93
CA GLU A 45 -7.06 26.31 -9.57
C GLU A 45 -7.95 25.37 -10.38
N LEU A 46 -9.09 24.96 -9.84
CA LEU A 46 -10.04 24.08 -10.52
C LEU A 46 -10.65 24.75 -11.75
N ARG A 47 -11.01 26.03 -11.68
CA ARG A 47 -11.48 26.79 -12.85
C ARG A 47 -10.40 26.85 -13.94
N CYS A 48 -9.16 27.16 -13.58
CA CYS A 48 -8.03 27.15 -14.50
C CYS A 48 -7.82 25.76 -15.13
N PHE A 49 -7.96 24.70 -14.34
CA PHE A 49 -7.83 23.32 -14.80
C PHE A 49 -8.93 22.94 -15.78
N VAL A 50 -10.19 23.25 -15.46
CA VAL A 50 -11.34 22.99 -16.35
C VAL A 50 -11.20 23.78 -17.64
N HIS A 51 -10.79 25.05 -17.59
CA HIS A 51 -10.62 25.88 -18.78
C HIS A 51 -9.55 25.35 -19.76
N GLN A 52 -8.56 24.61 -19.25
CA GLN A 52 -7.52 23.95 -20.06
C GLN A 52 -7.98 22.61 -20.66
N ALA A 53 -9.12 22.07 -20.22
CA ALA A 53 -9.65 20.81 -20.73
C ALA A 53 -10.30 20.98 -22.12
N PRO A 54 -10.45 19.91 -22.91
CA PRO A 54 -11.26 19.92 -24.14
C PRO A 54 -12.69 20.42 -23.92
N PHE A 55 -13.29 21.07 -24.93
CA PHE A 55 -14.62 21.68 -24.84
C PHE A 55 -15.71 20.70 -24.35
N ASP A 56 -15.69 19.45 -24.83
CA ASP A 56 -16.65 18.42 -24.42
C ASP A 56 -16.65 18.20 -22.91
N ILE A 57 -15.47 18.26 -22.27
CA ILE A 57 -15.30 18.13 -20.82
C ILE A 57 -15.76 19.40 -20.12
N GLN A 58 -15.42 20.57 -20.65
CA GLN A 58 -15.85 21.86 -20.09
C GLN A 58 -17.38 21.94 -19.99
N THR A 59 -18.09 21.52 -21.04
CA THR A 59 -19.57 21.57 -21.06
C THR A 59 -20.25 20.61 -20.07
N GLY A 60 -19.55 19.56 -19.65
CA GLY A 60 -20.04 18.59 -18.69
C GLY A 60 -19.82 18.97 -17.22
N ILE A 61 -19.00 19.99 -16.95
CA ILE A 61 -18.64 20.39 -15.59
C ILE A 61 -19.34 21.70 -15.25
N SER A 62 -20.28 21.65 -14.31
CA SER A 62 -20.96 22.84 -13.81
C SER A 62 -20.11 23.60 -12.81
N GLU A 63 -20.33 24.91 -12.71
CA GLU A 63 -19.67 25.75 -11.71
C GLU A 63 -19.98 25.32 -10.27
N ASP A 64 -21.19 24.82 -10.03
CA ASP A 64 -21.60 24.25 -8.75
C ASP A 64 -20.77 23.00 -8.37
N MET A 65 -20.49 22.13 -9.35
CA MET A 65 -19.60 20.98 -9.13
C MET A 65 -18.18 21.41 -8.78
N ILE A 66 -17.65 22.46 -9.43
CA ILE A 66 -16.32 23.02 -9.13
C ILE A 66 -16.28 23.58 -7.72
N ALA A 67 -17.31 24.33 -7.30
CA ALA A 67 -17.40 24.89 -5.97
C ALA A 67 -17.48 23.80 -4.89
N GLN A 68 -18.32 22.78 -5.09
CA GLN A 68 -18.41 21.63 -4.19
C GLN A 68 -17.07 20.89 -4.07
N LEU A 69 -16.39 20.67 -5.20
CA LEU A 69 -15.08 20.02 -5.20
C LEU A 69 -14.03 20.87 -4.45
N ALA A 70 -14.03 22.19 -4.62
CA ALA A 70 -13.13 23.10 -3.89
C ALA A 70 -13.34 22.99 -2.37
N HIS A 71 -14.59 22.89 -1.90
CA HIS A 71 -14.90 22.68 -0.48
C HIS A 71 -14.38 21.33 0.03
N ILE A 72 -14.59 20.24 -0.72
CA ILE A 72 -14.10 18.89 -0.35
C ILE A 72 -12.56 18.88 -0.27
N LEU A 73 -11.88 19.51 -1.23
CA LEU A 73 -10.42 19.61 -1.24
C LEU A 73 -9.91 20.53 -0.11
N ALA A 74 -10.61 21.60 0.23
CA ALA A 74 -10.27 22.47 1.35
C ALA A 74 -10.36 21.73 2.69
N GLU A 75 -11.40 20.92 2.89
CA GLU A 75 -11.59 20.05 4.05
C GLU A 75 -10.44 19.05 4.20
N GLY A 76 -9.89 18.56 3.08
CA GLY A 76 -8.65 17.80 3.04
C GLY A 76 -8.73 16.35 3.51
N LYS A 77 -9.89 15.90 4.00
CA LYS A 77 -10.13 14.51 4.42
C LYS A 77 -9.85 13.50 3.30
N ILE A 78 -10.18 13.86 2.05
CA ILE A 78 -9.94 12.99 0.89
C ILE A 78 -8.45 12.62 0.73
N PHE A 79 -7.53 13.55 1.02
CA PHE A 79 -6.09 13.28 0.93
C PHE A 79 -5.63 12.30 2.01
N LEU A 80 -6.18 12.44 3.23
CA LEU A 80 -5.91 11.48 4.32
C LEU A 80 -6.43 10.10 3.95
N THR A 81 -7.68 9.99 3.50
CA THR A 81 -8.28 8.71 3.09
C THR A 81 -7.50 8.05 1.96
N VAL A 82 -7.10 8.80 0.92
CA VAL A 82 -6.30 8.26 -0.18
C VAL A 82 -4.91 7.82 0.32
N SER A 83 -4.26 8.59 1.19
CA SER A 83 -2.97 8.23 1.78
C SER A 83 -3.05 6.95 2.62
N GLU A 84 -4.09 6.81 3.44
CA GLU A 84 -4.35 5.60 4.23
C GLU A 84 -4.60 4.39 3.32
N LEU A 85 -5.39 4.56 2.25
CA LEU A 85 -5.68 3.50 1.30
C LEU A 85 -4.42 3.02 0.58
N VAL A 86 -3.57 3.95 0.11
CA VAL A 86 -2.29 3.63 -0.53
C VAL A 86 -1.36 2.89 0.42
N ASN A 87 -1.31 3.31 1.69
CA ASN A 87 -0.52 2.62 2.70
C ASN A 87 -1.04 1.21 2.99
N SER A 88 -2.35 1.03 3.08
CA SER A 88 -2.98 -0.28 3.24
C SER A 88 -2.66 -1.21 2.07
N GLN A 89 -2.82 -0.74 0.84
CA GLN A 89 -2.48 -1.48 -0.37
C GLN A 89 -1.00 -1.91 -0.35
N ARG A 90 -0.09 -1.00 -0.04
CA ARG A 90 1.35 -1.30 0.01
C ARG A 90 1.68 -2.37 1.05
N ILE A 91 1.03 -2.36 2.20
CA ILE A 91 1.21 -3.38 3.24
C ILE A 91 0.73 -4.74 2.74
N GLU A 92 -0.43 -4.79 2.10
CA GLU A 92 -0.98 -6.02 1.51
C GLU A 92 -0.04 -6.59 0.44
N GLU A 93 0.45 -5.76 -0.48
CA GLU A 93 1.42 -6.15 -1.51
C GLU A 93 2.69 -6.76 -0.91
N GLN A 94 3.20 -6.17 0.19
CA GLN A 94 4.37 -6.71 0.89
C GLN A 94 4.10 -8.07 1.51
N ILE A 95 2.92 -8.26 2.11
CA ILE A 95 2.51 -9.55 2.69
C ILE A 95 2.39 -10.62 1.61
N LEU A 96 1.67 -10.33 0.53
CA LEU A 96 1.49 -11.27 -0.59
C LEU A 96 2.81 -11.62 -1.26
N HIS A 97 3.69 -10.64 -1.45
CA HIS A 97 5.02 -10.87 -2.00
C HIS A 97 5.86 -11.79 -1.10
N LYS A 98 5.83 -11.56 0.23
CA LYS A 98 6.50 -12.45 1.19
C LYS A 98 5.92 -13.86 1.15
N GLN A 99 4.60 -14.02 1.17
CA GLN A 99 3.93 -15.32 1.06
C GLN A 99 4.34 -16.08 -0.20
N LEU A 100 4.45 -15.37 -1.34
CA LEU A 100 4.90 -15.97 -2.60
C LEU A 100 6.35 -16.47 -2.52
N ILE A 101 7.25 -15.70 -1.91
CA ILE A 101 8.65 -16.10 -1.71
C ILE A 101 8.72 -17.32 -0.80
N ASP A 102 8.02 -17.30 0.33
CA ASP A 102 8.01 -18.38 1.31
C ASP A 102 7.50 -19.68 0.67
N LEU A 103 6.38 -19.62 -0.07
CA LEU A 103 5.82 -20.77 -0.79
C LEU A 103 6.78 -21.34 -1.84
N ARG A 104 7.46 -20.49 -2.60
CA ARG A 104 8.47 -20.93 -3.58
C ARG A 104 9.66 -21.60 -2.90
N SER A 105 10.08 -21.08 -1.75
CA SER A 105 11.17 -21.66 -0.97
C SER A 105 10.80 -23.04 -0.43
N GLU A 106 9.58 -23.19 0.09
CA GLU A 106 9.04 -24.45 0.59
C GLU A 106 8.89 -25.49 -0.52
N GLN A 107 8.35 -25.09 -1.68
CA GLN A 107 8.25 -25.95 -2.85
C GLN A 107 9.64 -26.46 -3.30
N SER A 108 10.63 -25.57 -3.33
CA SER A 108 12.01 -25.94 -3.68
C SER A 108 12.61 -26.92 -2.67
N ALA A 109 12.43 -26.67 -1.37
CA ALA A 109 12.90 -27.53 -0.30
C ALA A 109 12.24 -28.91 -0.33
N CYS A 110 10.92 -28.97 -0.57
CA CYS A 110 10.17 -30.21 -0.71
C CYS A 110 10.67 -31.03 -1.90
N ARG A 111 10.82 -30.41 -3.09
CA ARG A 111 11.37 -31.09 -4.28
C ARG A 111 12.78 -31.61 -4.05
N SER A 112 13.64 -30.84 -3.39
CA SER A 112 15.00 -31.26 -3.04
C SER A 112 14.98 -32.49 -2.12
N THR A 113 14.13 -32.45 -1.09
CA THR A 113 13.96 -33.54 -0.12
C THR A 113 13.44 -34.81 -0.80
N LEU A 114 12.44 -34.69 -1.67
CA LEU A 114 11.89 -35.83 -2.42
C LEU A 114 12.95 -36.46 -3.32
N ARG A 115 13.71 -35.64 -4.06
CA ARG A 115 14.82 -36.11 -4.92
C ARG A 115 15.91 -36.79 -4.11
N ARG A 116 16.24 -36.26 -2.93
CA ARG A 116 17.21 -36.87 -2.02
C ARG A 116 16.73 -38.24 -1.55
N LYS A 117 15.50 -38.33 -1.01
CA LYS A 117 14.90 -39.60 -0.58
C LYS A 117 14.87 -40.63 -1.70
N HIS A 118 14.49 -40.22 -2.90
CA HIS A 118 14.46 -41.12 -4.06
C HIS A 118 15.85 -41.69 -4.39
N ARG A 119 16.91 -40.87 -4.33
CA ARG A 119 18.29 -41.36 -4.52
C ARG A 119 18.72 -42.29 -3.40
N GLU A 120 18.37 -41.99 -2.16
CA GLU A 120 18.64 -42.84 -1.00
C GLU A 120 17.99 -44.22 -1.17
N GLU A 121 16.70 -44.27 -1.55
CA GLU A 121 15.98 -45.52 -1.83
C GLU A 121 16.57 -46.32 -2.99
N ILE A 122 16.95 -45.66 -4.09
CA ILE A 122 17.62 -46.35 -5.22
C ILE A 122 18.92 -46.99 -4.75
N SER A 123 19.72 -46.28 -3.96
CA SER A 123 20.98 -46.81 -3.40
C SER A 123 20.72 -48.02 -2.50
N MET A 124 19.74 -47.91 -1.59
CA MET A 124 19.35 -48.99 -0.68
C MET A 124 18.85 -50.22 -1.45
N ASN A 125 17.99 -50.02 -2.46
CA ASN A 125 17.48 -51.11 -3.28
C ASN A 125 18.58 -51.77 -4.13
N SER A 126 19.54 -51.00 -4.64
CA SER A 126 20.69 -51.53 -5.38
C SER A 126 21.63 -52.34 -4.48
N SER A 127 21.68 -52.02 -3.18
CA SER A 127 22.45 -52.79 -2.18
C SER A 127 21.69 -54.00 -1.61
N ARG A 128 20.41 -54.19 -1.93
CA ARG A 128 19.68 -55.38 -1.52
C ARG A 128 20.18 -56.58 -2.34
N PRO A 129 20.53 -57.70 -1.70
CA PRO A 129 20.86 -58.92 -2.44
C PRO A 129 19.62 -59.34 -3.25
N HIS A 130 19.69 -59.18 -4.57
CA HIS A 130 18.68 -59.68 -5.47
C HIS A 130 18.46 -61.16 -5.18
N HIS A 131 17.22 -61.61 -5.06
CA HIS A 131 16.92 -63.02 -4.76
C HIS A 131 17.24 -63.96 -5.94
N LEU A 132 17.73 -63.40 -7.07
CA LEU A 132 18.11 -64.18 -8.25
C LEU A 132 19.13 -65.28 -7.96
N PRO A 133 20.27 -65.08 -7.27
CA PRO A 133 21.20 -66.16 -7.00
C PRO A 133 20.61 -67.26 -6.10
N VAL A 134 19.66 -66.91 -5.23
CA VAL A 134 18.93 -67.89 -4.40
C VAL A 134 17.96 -68.69 -5.26
N LEU A 135 17.16 -68.00 -6.09
CA LEU A 135 16.20 -68.63 -7.01
C LEU A 135 16.88 -69.49 -8.09
N HIS A 136 18.05 -69.06 -8.59
CA HIS A 136 18.85 -69.85 -9.53
C HIS A 136 19.37 -71.13 -8.88
N LYS A 137 19.82 -71.04 -7.62
CA LYS A 137 20.30 -72.20 -6.87
C LYS A 137 19.16 -73.18 -6.56
N GLU A 138 17.97 -72.68 -6.20
CA GLU A 138 16.78 -73.52 -6.00
C GLU A 138 16.35 -74.19 -7.33
N HIS A 139 16.36 -73.47 -8.44
CA HIS A 139 16.03 -74.02 -9.75
C HIS A 139 17.03 -75.10 -10.22
N GLU A 140 18.34 -74.89 -10.02
CA GLU A 140 19.36 -75.90 -10.32
C GLU A 140 19.20 -77.17 -9.46
N GLN A 141 18.78 -77.01 -8.21
CA GLN A 141 18.48 -78.14 -7.34
C GLN A 141 17.24 -78.90 -7.79
N GLU A 142 16.17 -78.22 -8.21
CA GLU A 142 14.97 -78.88 -8.75
C GLU A 142 15.27 -79.62 -10.07
N MET A 143 16.11 -79.05 -10.94
CA MET A 143 16.57 -79.66 -12.19
C MET A 143 17.46 -80.90 -12.00
N GLN A 144 18.13 -81.05 -10.85
CA GLN A 144 18.96 -82.22 -10.53
C GLN A 144 18.17 -83.36 -9.85
N VAL A 145 16.94 -83.08 -9.42
CA VAL A 145 16.08 -84.01 -8.67
C VAL A 145 14.90 -84.52 -9.52
N SER A 146 14.75 -84.05 -10.77
CA SER A 146 13.92 -84.65 -11.84
C SER A 146 14.75 -85.53 -12.78
#